data_AF-A0A1E7HNR0-F1
#
_entry.id   AF-A0A1E7HNR0-F1
#
_cell.length_a   1.000
_cell.length_b   1.000
_cell.length_c   1.000
_cell.angle_alpha   90.00
_cell.angle_beta   90.00
_cell.angle_gamma   90.00
#
_symmetry.space_group_name_H-M   'P 1'
#
loop_
_entity.id
_entity.type
_entity.pdbx_description
1 polymer ?
#
loop_
_entity_poly.entity_id
_entity_poly.type
_entity_poly.pdbx_seq_one_letter_code
_entity_poly.pdbx_strand_id
1 'polypeptide(L)'
;MTAWALRMSIATLSDWDKLFDPNLVPYKRPEKRGKSGKVTIEIVRSVVAKAKEIQINGSRIRIKQFCRTLREELTIDLGRKTIQEILIANDLYAPATRVRRPQFYRNICHRIPNGLLSLDGSEFVVTVDGKPYKFNLELGVDVGSFCHTGFDIRKTETAQAIIAVLEKHRRNYGLPLGVLFDHGSANLSDDVAKWLQKHGVERVPVGPGNPKGNGTDEGAFSQLKNVLGSLEVETSSPEQLGKDILNMLVSLYTKMRNQLPLRRASRTPETVMETGSSDREREHEKKRILAHKESKIPSGQEQEKLDCLYAVIKQHDLLIDDASMKRAELTVKHHSLPAIRKTERAFSKAVNRKQDRKNIAYFFGILKNIQQEEDDQVYKDYCREKYEYLRMLNDARQEQKRKSLKPSIALVVEMALTAIGQSETLQDVAIEKCSEWLNTIFDSAKYGATVKKRIQEQIGEMGYLTFSKKEAVWEWIVPLLNVNAKKESVTSFL
;
A
#
# COMPACT_ATOMS: atom_id res chain seq x y z
N MET A 1 37.59 21.51 14.72
CA MET A 1 38.45 20.34 15.05
C MET A 1 37.69 19.02 15.14
N THR A 2 36.36 18.99 15.31
CA THR A 2 35.55 17.76 15.47
C THR A 2 35.26 16.98 14.17
N ALA A 3 35.16 17.64 13.01
CA ALA A 3 34.86 16.97 11.73
C ALA A 3 35.99 16.08 11.20
N TRP A 4 37.25 16.43 11.48
CA TRP A 4 38.43 15.71 10.98
C TRP A 4 38.64 14.37 11.72
N ALA A 5 38.28 14.32 13.01
CA ALA A 5 38.36 13.13 13.84
C ALA A 5 37.30 12.06 13.50
N LEU A 6 36.19 12.43 12.86
CA LEU A 6 35.07 11.53 12.53
C LEU A 6 34.94 11.25 11.02
N ARG A 7 35.76 11.88 10.16
CA ARG A 7 35.71 11.87 8.68
C ARG A 7 34.28 11.81 8.07
N MET A 8 33.30 12.43 8.72
CA MET A 8 31.99 12.70 8.15
C MET A 8 32.09 13.84 7.13
N SER A 9 31.24 13.82 6.09
CA SER A 9 31.29 14.90 5.10
C SER A 9 30.97 16.25 5.75
N ILE A 10 31.77 17.28 5.45
CA ILE A 10 31.54 18.65 5.94
C ILE A 10 30.16 19.16 5.52
N ALA A 11 29.65 18.71 4.36
CA ALA A 11 28.30 19.00 3.90
C ALA A 11 27.24 18.42 4.85
N THR A 12 27.41 17.18 5.31
CA THR A 12 26.50 16.52 6.26
C THR A 12 26.52 17.23 7.62
N LEU A 13 27.70 17.56 8.14
CA LEU A 13 27.82 18.28 9.41
C LEU A 13 27.27 19.71 9.30
N SER A 14 27.50 20.39 8.18
CA SER A 14 26.95 21.73 7.92
C SER A 14 25.43 21.71 7.72
N ASP A 15 24.88 20.69 7.07
CA ASP A 15 23.44 20.52 6.94
C ASP A 15 22.80 20.26 8.31
N TRP A 16 23.46 19.51 9.19
CA TRP A 16 22.95 19.28 10.55
C TRP A 16 23.00 20.54 11.41
N ASP A 17 24.10 21.28 11.36
CA ASP A 17 24.27 22.58 12.05
C ASP A 17 23.25 23.64 11.58
N LYS A 18 22.83 23.56 10.32
CA LYS A 18 21.78 24.45 9.75
C LYS A 18 20.36 24.00 10.02
N LEU A 19 20.15 22.70 10.24
CA LEU A 19 18.82 22.12 10.37
C LEU A 19 18.36 22.03 11.83
N PHE A 20 19.26 22.12 12.81
CA PHE A 20 18.98 21.93 14.23
C PHE A 20 19.64 22.99 15.13
N ASP A 21 18.97 23.33 16.23
CA ASP A 21 19.51 24.24 17.24
C ASP A 21 20.50 23.57 18.20
N PRO A 22 21.18 24.31 19.11
CA PRO A 22 22.08 23.74 20.11
C PRO A 22 21.43 22.72 21.07
N ASN A 23 20.10 22.66 21.13
CA ASN A 23 19.32 21.69 21.89
C ASN A 23 18.77 20.55 21.00
N LEU A 24 19.20 20.46 19.74
CA LEU A 24 18.82 19.47 18.73
C LEU A 24 17.36 19.58 18.24
N VAL A 25 16.76 20.78 18.26
CA VAL A 25 15.41 21.07 17.75
C VAL A 25 15.47 21.61 16.31
N PRO A 26 14.69 21.07 15.35
CA PRO A 26 14.85 21.45 13.94
C PRO A 26 14.24 22.80 13.53
N TYR A 27 14.94 23.57 12.70
CA TYR A 27 14.60 24.96 12.34
C TYR A 27 13.55 25.14 11.21
N LYS A 28 13.44 24.29 10.18
CA LYS A 28 12.45 24.43 9.07
C LYS A 28 12.25 23.19 8.19
N ARG A 29 11.01 22.92 7.75
CA ARG A 29 10.63 21.86 6.77
C ARG A 29 10.60 22.42 5.32
N PRO A 30 11.17 21.77 4.29
CA PRO A 30 10.98 22.18 2.91
C PRO A 30 9.62 21.72 2.34
N GLU A 31 8.66 22.64 2.26
CA GLU A 31 7.36 22.45 1.60
C GLU A 31 7.45 22.69 0.08
N LYS A 32 7.57 21.64 -0.72
CA LYS A 32 7.36 21.71 -2.19
C LYS A 32 6.70 20.45 -2.78
N ARG A 33 5.69 19.84 -2.15
CA ARG A 33 4.95 18.71 -2.79
C ARG A 33 3.44 18.74 -2.54
N GLY A 34 2.67 18.77 -3.64
CA GLY A 34 1.20 18.70 -3.65
C GLY A 34 0.53 19.17 -4.95
N LYS A 35 1.24 19.88 -5.83
CA LYS A 35 0.68 20.46 -7.08
C LYS A 35 0.81 19.53 -8.30
N SER A 36 0.34 18.28 -8.25
CA SER A 36 0.24 17.47 -9.49
C SER A 36 -1.09 17.75 -10.17
N GLY A 37 -1.05 18.27 -11.40
CA GLY A 37 -2.23 18.64 -12.19
C GLY A 37 -3.20 17.47 -12.40
N LYS A 38 -4.50 17.76 -12.35
CA LYS A 38 -5.58 16.80 -12.64
C LYS A 38 -5.43 16.30 -14.08
N VAL A 39 -5.54 15.00 -14.31
CA VAL A 39 -5.48 14.42 -15.66
C VAL A 39 -6.84 14.64 -16.33
N THR A 40 -6.87 15.43 -17.41
CA THR A 40 -8.08 15.68 -18.21
C THR A 40 -8.08 14.89 -19.51
N ILE A 41 -9.22 14.85 -20.20
CA ILE A 41 -9.38 14.17 -21.50
C ILE A 41 -8.45 14.78 -22.55
N GLU A 42 -8.26 16.10 -22.53
CA GLU A 42 -7.38 16.83 -23.45
C GLU A 42 -5.91 16.46 -23.23
N ILE A 43 -5.50 16.29 -21.97
CA ILE A 43 -4.15 15.84 -21.63
C ILE A 43 -3.93 14.41 -22.14
N VAL A 44 -4.87 13.49 -21.88
CA VAL A 44 -4.78 12.11 -22.38
C VAL A 44 -4.71 12.09 -23.91
N ARG A 45 -5.57 12.87 -24.59
CA ARG A 45 -5.57 13.00 -26.05
C ARG A 45 -4.22 13.45 -26.59
N SER A 46 -3.64 14.49 -25.98
CA SER A 46 -2.38 15.08 -26.42
C SER A 46 -1.20 14.12 -26.22
N VAL A 47 -1.19 13.40 -25.09
CA VAL A 47 -0.20 12.34 -24.82
C VAL A 47 -0.31 11.21 -25.85
N VAL A 48 -1.53 10.73 -26.13
CA VAL A 48 -1.80 9.66 -27.10
C VAL A 48 -1.40 10.08 -28.51
N ALA A 49 -1.75 11.30 -28.93
CA ALA A 49 -1.40 11.82 -30.25
C ALA A 49 0.12 11.88 -30.46
N LYS A 50 0.85 12.45 -29.48
CA LYS A 50 2.32 12.53 -29.55
C LYS A 50 2.99 11.16 -29.55
N ALA A 51 2.45 10.21 -28.78
CA ALA A 51 2.97 8.84 -28.77
C ALA A 51 2.75 8.12 -30.11
N LYS A 52 1.60 8.31 -30.75
CA LYS A 52 1.31 7.76 -32.09
C LYS A 52 2.24 8.37 -33.15
N GLU A 53 2.50 9.68 -33.10
CA GLU A 53 3.45 10.34 -34.00
C GLU A 53 4.85 9.69 -33.95
N ILE A 54 5.35 9.41 -32.74
CA ILE A 54 6.65 8.76 -32.54
C ILE A 54 6.65 7.31 -33.07
N GLN A 55 5.56 6.57 -32.89
CA GLN A 55 5.44 5.20 -33.40
C GLN A 55 5.36 5.15 -34.93
N ILE A 56 4.63 6.09 -35.55
CA ILE A 56 4.55 6.22 -37.03
C ILE A 56 5.94 6.48 -37.61
N ASN A 57 6.76 7.27 -36.92
CA ASN A 57 8.15 7.53 -37.30
C ASN A 57 9.11 6.34 -37.02
N GLY A 58 8.59 5.15 -36.73
CA GLY A 58 9.37 3.93 -36.48
C GLY A 58 10.18 3.95 -35.18
N SER A 59 10.01 4.97 -34.34
CA SER A 59 10.83 5.18 -33.15
C SER A 59 10.21 4.54 -31.91
N ARG A 60 11.05 3.95 -31.06
CA ARG A 60 10.61 3.36 -29.78
C ARG A 60 10.42 4.45 -28.72
N ILE A 61 9.26 4.43 -28.04
CA ILE A 61 8.98 5.36 -26.93
C ILE A 61 9.89 5.04 -25.73
N ARG A 62 10.81 5.97 -25.42
CA ARG A 62 11.62 5.95 -24.19
C ARG A 62 10.98 6.87 -23.16
N ILE A 63 10.36 6.30 -22.12
CA ILE A 63 9.54 7.03 -21.13
C ILE A 63 10.21 8.31 -20.58
N LYS A 64 11.51 8.26 -20.20
CA LYS A 64 12.21 9.44 -19.65
C LYS A 64 12.28 10.59 -20.66
N GLN A 65 12.60 10.27 -21.92
CA GLN A 65 12.69 11.23 -23.01
C GLN A 65 11.30 11.74 -23.39
N PHE A 66 10.33 10.83 -23.48
CA PHE A 66 8.94 11.18 -23.78
C PHE A 66 8.35 12.14 -22.74
N CYS A 67 8.58 11.92 -21.43
CA CYS A 67 8.16 12.85 -20.38
C CYS A 67 8.85 14.22 -20.46
N ARG A 68 10.04 14.29 -21.07
CA ARG A 68 10.74 15.55 -21.31
C ARG A 68 10.11 16.29 -22.50
N THR A 69 9.90 15.58 -23.62
CA THR A 69 9.18 16.07 -24.80
C THR A 69 7.80 16.63 -24.44
N LEU A 70 7.01 15.91 -23.63
CA LEU A 70 5.69 16.38 -23.20
C LEU A 70 5.75 17.68 -22.37
N ARG A 71 6.80 17.87 -21.56
CA ARG A 71 6.99 19.10 -20.76
C ARG A 71 7.47 20.27 -21.61
N GLU A 72 8.39 20.01 -22.54
CA GLU A 72 9.00 21.04 -23.38
C GLU A 72 8.05 21.50 -24.52
N GLU A 73 7.40 20.57 -25.21
CA GLU A 73 6.58 20.87 -26.40
C GLU A 73 5.09 21.11 -26.09
N LEU A 74 4.54 20.39 -25.11
CA LEU A 74 3.09 20.40 -24.82
C LEU A 74 2.76 21.01 -23.45
N THR A 75 3.76 21.46 -22.70
CA THR A 75 3.60 21.99 -21.32
C THR A 75 2.84 21.05 -20.38
N ILE A 76 2.91 19.73 -20.61
CA ILE A 76 2.27 18.71 -19.78
C ILE A 76 3.24 18.25 -18.69
N ASP A 77 3.05 18.74 -17.46
CA ASP A 77 3.85 18.33 -16.29
C ASP A 77 3.16 17.21 -15.49
N LEU A 78 3.12 16.02 -16.11
CA LEU A 78 2.66 14.80 -15.44
C LEU A 78 3.82 13.94 -14.95
N GLY A 79 3.60 13.28 -13.82
CA GLY A 79 4.55 12.31 -13.28
C GLY A 79 4.76 11.14 -14.24
N ARG A 80 6.01 10.63 -14.28
CA ARG A 80 6.42 9.48 -15.12
C ARG A 80 5.44 8.30 -15.07
N LYS A 81 4.96 7.97 -13.88
CA LYS A 81 4.04 6.85 -13.66
C LYS A 81 2.70 7.09 -14.36
N THR A 82 2.14 8.28 -14.22
CA THR A 82 0.87 8.66 -14.85
C THR A 82 0.96 8.62 -16.38
N ILE A 83 2.06 9.13 -16.94
CA ILE A 83 2.30 9.06 -18.39
C ILE A 83 2.38 7.60 -18.85
N GLN A 84 3.08 6.74 -18.10
CA GLN A 84 3.14 5.32 -18.43
C GLN A 84 1.77 4.63 -18.36
N GLU A 85 0.95 4.91 -17.34
CA GLU A 85 -0.42 4.39 -17.21
C GLU A 85 -1.30 4.81 -18.40
N ILE A 86 -1.22 6.08 -18.84
CA ILE A 86 -1.94 6.57 -20.03
C ILE A 86 -1.53 5.80 -21.29
N LEU A 87 -0.23 5.58 -21.49
CA LEU A 87 0.26 4.85 -22.67
C LEU A 87 -0.16 3.37 -22.65
N ILE A 88 -0.12 2.71 -21.50
CA ILE A 88 -0.58 1.32 -21.34
C ILE A 88 -2.08 1.20 -21.63
N ALA A 89 -2.88 2.14 -21.10
CA ALA A 89 -4.32 2.17 -21.27
C ALA A 89 -4.74 2.25 -22.75
N ASN A 90 -3.92 2.88 -23.59
CA ASN A 90 -4.21 3.13 -25.00
C ASN A 90 -3.35 2.24 -25.94
N ASP A 91 -2.80 1.13 -25.42
CA ASP A 91 -2.03 0.14 -26.18
C ASP A 91 -0.74 0.68 -26.86
N LEU A 92 -0.19 1.80 -26.37
CA LEU A 92 1.02 2.44 -26.88
C LEU A 92 2.29 2.04 -26.12
N TYR A 93 2.13 1.28 -25.04
CA TYR A 93 3.23 0.79 -24.23
C TYR A 93 2.86 -0.54 -23.57
N ALA A 94 3.78 -1.50 -23.56
CA ALA A 94 3.54 -2.80 -22.93
C ALA A 94 3.44 -2.65 -21.40
N PRO A 95 2.45 -3.29 -20.75
CA PRO A 95 2.47 -3.42 -19.30
C PRO A 95 3.71 -4.21 -18.90
N ALA A 96 4.35 -3.75 -17.83
CA ALA A 96 5.43 -4.48 -17.19
C ALA A 96 5.24 -4.28 -15.68
N THR A 97 4.42 -5.14 -15.09
CA THR A 97 4.27 -5.19 -13.65
C THR A 97 5.56 -5.76 -13.09
N ARG A 98 6.18 -5.01 -12.19
CA ARG A 98 7.27 -5.55 -11.39
C ARG A 98 6.66 -6.65 -10.53
N VAL A 99 7.21 -7.88 -10.60
CA VAL A 99 6.81 -9.07 -9.81
C VAL A 99 6.13 -8.63 -8.53
N ARG A 100 4.81 -8.87 -8.44
CA ARG A 100 4.01 -8.49 -7.29
C ARG A 100 4.58 -9.20 -6.08
N ARG A 101 5.17 -8.40 -5.20
CA ARG A 101 5.60 -8.85 -3.88
C ARG A 101 4.34 -9.23 -3.10
N PRO A 102 4.36 -10.29 -2.28
CA PRO A 102 3.23 -10.64 -1.42
C PRO A 102 2.74 -9.40 -0.65
N GLN A 103 1.42 -9.20 -0.57
CA GLN A 103 0.76 -8.05 0.09
C GLN A 103 1.05 -7.94 1.61
N PHE A 104 1.82 -8.88 2.16
CA PHE A 104 2.18 -9.03 3.57
C PHE A 104 2.65 -7.73 4.24
N TYR A 105 3.45 -6.91 3.56
CA TYR A 105 4.07 -5.72 4.19
C TYR A 105 3.11 -4.53 4.37
N ARG A 106 2.16 -4.33 3.43
CA ARG A 106 1.25 -3.17 3.50
C ARG A 106 0.21 -3.30 4.61
N ASN A 107 -0.12 -4.52 5.03
CA ASN A 107 -1.14 -4.76 6.06
C ASN A 107 -0.59 -4.67 7.49
N ILE A 108 0.74 -4.70 7.66
CA ILE A 108 1.43 -4.73 8.96
C ILE A 108 1.98 -3.36 9.36
N CYS A 109 2.29 -2.47 8.42
CA CYS A 109 2.92 -1.18 8.71
C CYS A 109 1.94 -0.12 9.26
N HIS A 110 2.40 0.67 10.24
CA HIS A 110 1.80 1.93 10.71
C HIS A 110 0.32 1.87 11.13
N ARG A 111 0.01 1.21 12.25
CA ARG A 111 -1.35 1.24 12.83
C ARG A 111 -1.38 1.92 14.18
N ILE A 112 -0.67 1.37 15.16
CA ILE A 112 -0.58 1.94 16.51
C ILE A 112 0.88 1.89 17.01
N PRO A 113 1.37 2.91 17.75
CA PRO A 113 2.62 2.80 18.49
C PRO A 113 2.56 1.65 19.50
N ASN A 114 3.71 1.00 19.72
CA ASN A 114 3.85 -0.11 20.65
C ASN A 114 2.93 -1.31 20.35
N GLY A 115 2.42 -1.41 19.12
CA GLY A 115 1.67 -2.57 18.65
C GLY A 115 2.60 -3.70 18.23
N LEU A 116 3.61 -3.38 17.43
CA LEU A 116 4.48 -4.37 16.82
C LEU A 116 5.92 -3.85 16.77
N LEU A 117 6.84 -4.63 17.30
CA LEU A 117 8.26 -4.30 17.34
C LEU A 117 9.02 -5.14 16.31
N SER A 118 9.71 -4.48 15.38
CA SER A 118 10.64 -5.08 14.42
C SER A 118 12.01 -5.22 15.08
N LEU A 119 12.61 -6.41 15.04
CA LEU A 119 14.02 -6.61 15.42
C LEU A 119 14.80 -7.23 14.28
N ASP A 120 16.03 -6.76 14.06
CA ASP A 120 17.00 -7.33 13.15
C ASP A 120 18.44 -7.07 13.62
N GLY A 121 19.34 -7.91 13.14
CA GLY A 121 20.78 -7.80 13.33
C GLY A 121 21.46 -7.33 12.04
N SER A 122 22.44 -6.44 12.16
CA SER A 122 23.28 -6.05 11.02
C SER A 122 24.75 -5.97 11.37
N GLU A 123 25.60 -6.54 10.51
CA GLU A 123 27.04 -6.40 10.63
C GLU A 123 27.46 -4.94 10.31
N PHE A 124 28.32 -4.41 11.17
CA PHE A 124 29.05 -3.16 11.04
C PHE A 124 30.55 -3.43 11.15
N VAL A 125 31.33 -2.73 10.33
CA VAL A 125 32.79 -2.79 10.37
C VAL A 125 33.30 -1.45 10.85
N VAL A 126 34.09 -1.46 11.94
CA VAL A 126 34.81 -0.30 12.45
C VAL A 126 36.29 -0.55 12.22
N THR A 127 36.95 0.30 11.45
CA THR A 127 38.39 0.21 11.21
C THR A 127 39.10 0.97 12.32
N VAL A 128 40.00 0.31 13.05
CA VAL A 128 40.80 0.94 14.09
C VAL A 128 42.27 0.67 13.83
N ASP A 129 43.08 1.71 13.65
CA ASP A 129 44.50 1.67 13.25
C ASP A 129 44.72 0.87 11.96
N GLY A 130 43.84 1.07 10.99
CA GLY A 130 43.85 0.34 9.71
C GLY A 130 43.40 -1.13 9.82
N LYS A 131 43.00 -1.61 11.00
CA LYS A 131 42.49 -2.98 11.20
C LYS A 131 40.96 -3.00 11.29
N PRO A 132 40.26 -3.79 10.46
CA PRO A 132 38.80 -3.89 10.52
C PRO A 132 38.34 -4.77 11.69
N TYR A 133 37.43 -4.25 12.51
CA TYR A 133 36.74 -4.97 13.57
C TYR A 133 35.26 -5.09 13.23
N LYS A 134 34.73 -6.32 13.27
CA LYS A 134 33.34 -6.64 12.94
C LYS A 134 32.49 -6.69 14.21
N PHE A 135 31.33 -6.04 14.16
CA PHE A 135 30.32 -6.07 15.22
C PHE A 135 28.95 -6.34 14.62
N ASN A 136 28.11 -7.07 15.35
CA ASN A 136 26.69 -7.17 15.09
C ASN A 136 25.95 -6.13 15.93
N LEU A 137 25.24 -5.23 15.26
CA LEU A 137 24.30 -4.31 15.88
C LEU A 137 22.91 -4.91 15.77
N GLU A 138 22.33 -5.26 16.91
CA GLU A 138 20.91 -5.62 17.03
C GLU A 138 20.11 -4.35 17.25
N LEU A 139 19.03 -4.14 16.50
CA LEU A 139 18.20 -2.93 16.56
C LEU A 139 16.73 -3.29 16.77
N GLY A 140 16.02 -2.46 17.52
CA GLY A 140 14.57 -2.58 17.70
C GLY A 140 13.82 -1.33 17.27
N VAL A 141 12.95 -1.47 16.27
CA VAL A 141 12.17 -0.37 15.68
C VAL A 141 10.69 -0.65 15.78
N ASP A 142 9.95 0.26 16.42
CA ASP A 142 8.49 0.18 16.49
C ASP A 142 7.88 0.41 15.10
N VAL A 143 7.04 -0.52 14.66
CA VAL A 143 6.45 -0.52 13.30
C VAL A 143 5.37 0.56 13.15
N GLY A 144 4.71 0.95 14.25
CA GLY A 144 3.67 1.98 14.26
C GLY A 144 4.24 3.38 14.01
N SER A 145 5.24 3.74 14.79
CA SER A 145 5.84 5.07 14.90
C SER A 145 7.15 5.23 14.15
N PHE A 146 7.82 4.12 13.78
CA PHE A 146 9.22 4.09 13.31
C PHE A 146 10.23 4.54 14.36
N CYS A 147 9.88 4.49 15.65
CA CYS A 147 10.78 4.87 16.73
C CYS A 147 11.84 3.78 16.94
N HIS A 148 13.11 4.17 17.01
CA HIS A 148 14.22 3.28 17.36
C HIS A 148 14.24 3.18 18.88
N THR A 149 13.78 2.05 19.42
CA THR A 149 13.41 1.91 20.84
C THR A 149 14.46 1.18 21.67
N GLY A 150 15.36 0.44 21.02
CA GLY A 150 16.45 -0.26 21.68
C GLY A 150 17.50 -0.70 20.66
N PHE A 151 18.71 -0.95 21.15
CA PHE A 151 19.78 -1.55 20.36
C PHE A 151 20.81 -2.19 21.30
N ASP A 152 21.56 -3.17 20.81
CA ASP A 152 22.67 -3.83 21.50
C ASP A 152 23.79 -4.16 20.51
N ILE A 153 25.07 -4.04 20.93
CA ILE A 153 26.23 -4.27 20.07
C ILE A 153 27.06 -5.42 20.63
N ARG A 154 27.27 -6.46 19.82
CA ARG A 154 28.07 -7.64 20.17
C ARG A 154 29.00 -8.04 19.02
N LYS A 155 29.86 -9.03 19.24
CA LYS A 155 30.73 -9.56 18.17
C LYS A 155 29.95 -10.40 17.15
N THR A 156 28.91 -11.10 17.61
CA THR A 156 28.07 -11.99 16.80
C THR A 156 26.59 -11.80 17.13
N GLU A 157 25.72 -12.28 16.26
CA GLU A 157 24.27 -12.39 16.52
C GLU A 157 24.03 -13.38 17.68
N THR A 158 23.24 -12.99 18.68
CA THR A 158 22.97 -13.82 19.87
C THR A 158 21.58 -13.57 20.43
N ALA A 159 20.98 -14.60 21.04
CA ALA A 159 19.69 -14.49 21.74
C ALA A 159 19.70 -13.41 22.83
N GLN A 160 20.83 -13.24 23.52
CA GLN A 160 20.99 -12.25 24.57
C GLN A 160 21.00 -10.81 24.04
N ALA A 161 21.44 -10.57 22.80
CA ALA A 161 21.34 -9.24 22.18
C ALA A 161 19.88 -8.87 21.95
N ILE A 162 19.10 -9.80 21.39
CA ILE A 162 17.66 -9.65 21.17
C ILE A 162 16.93 -9.36 22.49
N ILE A 163 17.20 -10.15 23.55
CA ILE A 163 16.62 -9.94 24.87
C ILE A 163 17.02 -8.57 25.45
N ALA A 164 18.26 -8.13 25.25
CA ALA A 164 18.71 -6.82 25.72
C ALA A 164 17.96 -5.68 25.01
N VAL A 165 17.71 -5.80 23.71
CA VAL A 165 16.89 -4.84 22.95
C VAL A 165 15.44 -4.83 23.44
N LEU A 166 14.85 -6.02 23.67
CA LEU A 166 13.49 -6.17 24.21
C LEU A 166 13.36 -5.56 25.60
N GLU A 167 14.33 -5.78 26.50
CA GLU A 167 14.33 -5.17 27.83
C GLU A 167 14.50 -3.64 27.76
N LYS A 168 15.34 -3.13 26.87
CA LYS A 168 15.51 -1.69 26.66
C LYS A 168 14.23 -1.03 26.16
N HIS A 169 13.54 -1.66 25.20
CA HIS A 169 12.22 -1.24 24.75
C HIS A 169 11.21 -1.26 25.91
N ARG A 170 11.14 -2.39 26.63
CA ARG A 170 10.18 -2.61 27.74
C ARG A 170 10.29 -1.55 28.82
N ARG A 171 11.50 -1.19 29.22
CA ARG A 171 11.75 -0.18 30.27
C ARG A 171 11.24 1.20 29.89
N ASN A 172 11.31 1.56 28.61
CA ASN A 172 10.99 2.91 28.14
C ASN A 172 9.53 3.05 27.69
N TYR A 173 8.95 1.99 27.10
CA TYR A 173 7.65 2.08 26.42
C TYR A 173 6.66 0.98 26.83
N GLY A 174 7.04 0.07 27.73
CA GLY A 174 6.24 -1.09 28.11
C GLY A 174 6.33 -2.23 27.10
N LEU A 175 5.46 -3.23 27.23
CA LEU A 175 5.48 -4.42 26.39
C LEU A 175 4.76 -4.18 25.05
N PRO A 176 5.37 -4.55 23.91
CA PRO A 176 4.67 -4.55 22.63
C PRO A 176 3.66 -5.69 22.57
N LEU A 177 2.61 -5.55 21.75
CA LEU A 177 1.63 -6.63 21.59
C LEU A 177 2.20 -7.82 20.81
N GLY A 178 3.14 -7.55 19.91
CA GLY A 178 3.88 -8.59 19.21
C GLY A 178 5.22 -8.13 18.69
N VAL A 179 5.93 -9.09 18.11
CA VAL A 179 7.29 -8.92 17.59
C VAL A 179 7.46 -9.55 16.21
N LEU A 180 8.23 -8.88 15.36
CA LEU A 180 8.66 -9.35 14.04
C LEU A 180 10.17 -9.58 14.05
N PHE A 181 10.55 -10.79 13.70
CA PHE A 181 11.94 -11.14 13.40
C PHE A 181 11.97 -12.01 12.14
N ASP A 182 13.11 -12.06 11.49
CA ASP A 182 13.36 -13.00 10.42
C ASP A 182 13.52 -14.45 10.95
N HIS A 183 13.87 -15.39 10.06
CA HIS A 183 14.14 -16.79 10.43
C HIS A 183 15.60 -17.01 10.90
N GLY A 184 16.28 -15.97 11.40
CA GLY A 184 17.60 -16.09 12.01
C GLY A 184 17.62 -17.07 13.18
N SER A 185 18.72 -17.78 13.35
CA SER A 185 18.86 -18.83 14.38
C SER A 185 18.80 -18.26 15.81
N ALA A 186 19.28 -17.04 16.03
CA ALA A 186 19.18 -16.36 17.33
C ALA A 186 17.73 -15.94 17.65
N ASN A 187 17.01 -15.43 16.65
CA ASN A 187 15.59 -15.05 16.70
C ASN A 187 14.65 -16.22 16.98
N LEU A 188 15.06 -17.44 16.63
CA LEU A 188 14.32 -18.70 16.84
C LEU A 188 14.71 -19.44 18.12
N SER A 189 15.63 -18.91 18.93
CA SER A 189 16.12 -19.58 20.13
C SER A 189 15.05 -19.79 21.21
N ASP A 190 15.20 -20.86 21.98
CA ASP A 190 14.32 -21.19 23.11
C ASP A 190 14.29 -20.08 24.18
N ASP A 191 15.41 -19.37 24.37
CA ASP A 191 15.51 -18.30 25.36
C ASP A 191 14.64 -17.10 24.98
N VAL A 192 14.65 -16.71 23.69
CA VAL A 192 13.77 -15.66 23.17
C VAL A 192 12.31 -16.13 23.23
N ALA A 193 12.02 -17.38 22.87
CA ALA A 193 10.67 -17.94 22.93
C ALA A 193 10.11 -17.92 24.37
N LYS A 194 10.90 -18.34 25.36
CA LYS A 194 10.54 -18.30 26.78
C LYS A 194 10.32 -16.88 27.27
N TRP A 195 11.16 -15.93 26.87
CA TRP A 195 10.99 -14.52 27.24
C TRP A 195 9.67 -13.97 26.70
N LEU A 196 9.35 -14.21 25.44
CA LEU A 196 8.11 -13.74 24.80
C LEU A 196 6.87 -14.34 25.46
N GLN A 197 6.89 -15.66 25.67
CA GLN A 197 5.78 -16.37 26.32
C GLN A 197 5.54 -15.86 27.74
N LYS A 198 6.61 -15.68 28.53
CA LYS A 198 6.54 -15.15 29.89
C LYS A 198 5.88 -13.77 29.96
N HIS A 199 6.10 -12.94 28.93
CA HIS A 199 5.58 -11.56 28.89
C HIS A 199 4.31 -11.41 28.04
N GLY A 200 3.75 -12.49 27.52
CA GLY A 200 2.54 -12.45 26.70
C GLY A 200 2.69 -11.67 25.40
N VAL A 201 3.90 -11.63 24.84
CA VAL A 201 4.21 -10.94 23.58
C VAL A 201 4.08 -11.92 22.43
N GLU A 202 3.22 -11.63 21.46
CA GLU A 202 2.96 -12.54 20.35
C GLU A 202 4.08 -12.52 19.30
N ARG A 203 4.54 -13.71 18.92
CA ARG A 203 5.46 -13.84 17.79
C ARG A 203 4.68 -13.77 16.48
N VAL A 204 5.00 -12.78 15.65
CA VAL A 204 4.37 -12.60 14.34
C VAL A 204 5.28 -13.16 13.24
N PRO A 205 4.90 -14.24 12.54
CA PRO A 205 5.79 -14.91 11.59
C PRO A 205 6.00 -14.08 10.32
N VAL A 206 7.25 -13.70 10.06
CA VAL A 206 7.70 -13.20 8.75
C VAL A 206 7.77 -14.39 7.79
N GLY A 207 7.10 -14.37 6.62
CA GLY A 207 7.08 -15.53 5.72
C GLY A 207 8.51 -15.99 5.30
N PRO A 208 8.79 -17.31 5.21
CA PRO A 208 10.12 -17.80 4.82
C PRO A 208 10.52 -17.30 3.43
N GLY A 209 11.77 -16.84 3.28
CA GLY A 209 12.28 -16.29 2.02
C GLY A 209 11.81 -14.87 1.67
N ASN A 210 11.20 -14.15 2.62
CA ASN A 210 10.77 -12.76 2.45
C ASN A 210 11.58 -11.80 3.33
N PRO A 211 12.80 -11.39 2.93
CA PRO A 211 13.61 -10.41 3.67
C PRO A 211 12.82 -9.12 4.01
N LYS A 212 11.86 -8.75 3.15
CA LYS A 212 11.00 -7.57 3.36
C LYS A 212 9.89 -7.72 4.40
N GLY A 213 9.71 -8.87 5.04
CA GLY A 213 8.76 -8.99 6.15
C GLY A 213 9.21 -8.20 7.38
N ASN A 214 10.50 -7.88 7.46
CA ASN A 214 11.14 -7.00 8.44
C ASN A 214 11.55 -5.65 7.81
N GLY A 215 10.85 -5.19 6.76
CA GLY A 215 11.27 -4.03 5.97
C GLY A 215 11.37 -2.71 6.74
N THR A 216 10.78 -2.62 7.94
CA THR A 216 10.88 -1.47 8.83
C THR A 216 12.31 -1.35 9.33
N ASP A 217 12.87 -2.47 9.79
CA ASP A 217 14.22 -2.51 10.34
C ASP A 217 15.29 -2.52 9.24
N GLU A 218 15.06 -3.21 8.12
CA GLU A 218 15.92 -3.09 6.92
C GLU A 218 16.05 -1.61 6.47
N GLY A 219 14.92 -0.89 6.50
CA GLY A 219 14.86 0.53 6.16
C GLY A 219 15.59 1.41 7.19
N ALA A 220 15.51 1.07 8.47
CA ALA A 220 16.21 1.74 9.56
C ALA A 220 17.72 1.54 9.45
N PHE A 221 18.19 0.30 9.25
CA PHE A 221 19.61 0.00 9.03
C PHE A 221 20.16 0.69 7.78
N SER A 222 19.39 0.72 6.69
CA SER A 222 19.79 1.44 5.48
C SER A 222 19.98 2.94 5.75
N GLN A 223 19.09 3.57 6.54
CA GLN A 223 19.24 4.97 6.93
C GLN A 223 20.47 5.17 7.83
N LEU A 224 20.64 4.31 8.84
CA LEU A 224 21.75 4.35 9.77
C LEU A 224 23.11 4.22 9.05
N LYS A 225 23.27 3.21 8.20
CA LYS A 225 24.51 2.97 7.43
C LYS A 225 24.84 4.13 6.49
N ASN A 226 23.84 4.70 5.83
CA ASN A 226 24.04 5.87 4.96
C ASN A 226 24.47 7.11 5.76
N VAL A 227 24.01 7.25 7.01
CA VAL A 227 24.35 8.40 7.86
C VAL A 227 25.73 8.24 8.51
N LEU A 228 26.03 7.05 9.03
CA LEU A 228 27.31 6.79 9.72
C LEU A 228 28.48 6.64 8.74
N GLY A 229 28.27 6.04 7.56
CA GLY A 229 29.34 5.75 6.63
C GLY A 229 30.37 4.76 7.19
N SER A 230 31.61 4.83 6.69
CA SER A 230 32.74 4.05 7.21
C SER A 230 33.33 4.73 8.45
N LEU A 231 33.65 3.94 9.48
CA LEU A 231 34.21 4.44 10.74
C LEU A 231 35.70 4.06 10.82
N GLU A 232 36.58 5.06 10.92
CA GLU A 232 38.03 4.92 11.07
C GLU A 232 38.52 5.63 12.35
N VAL A 233 39.30 4.96 13.19
CA VAL A 233 39.77 5.44 14.50
C VAL A 233 41.25 5.05 14.70
N GLU A 234 42.09 5.83 15.39
CA GLU A 234 43.52 5.50 15.62
C GLU A 234 43.86 5.49 17.11
N THR A 235 44.24 4.35 17.74
CA THR A 235 44.61 4.24 19.18
C THR A 235 45.37 2.95 19.62
N SER A 236 45.58 2.78 20.93
CA SER A 236 46.27 1.65 21.57
C SER A 236 45.39 0.52 22.13
N SER A 237 44.05 0.65 22.19
CA SER A 237 43.10 -0.44 22.55
C SER A 237 41.96 -0.55 21.53
N PRO A 238 42.22 -1.19 20.37
CA PRO A 238 41.45 -0.91 19.16
C PRO A 238 40.00 -1.45 19.16
N GLU A 239 39.77 -2.66 19.70
CA GLU A 239 38.46 -3.32 19.62
C GLU A 239 37.41 -2.71 20.57
N GLN A 240 37.77 -2.55 21.85
CA GLN A 240 36.85 -1.99 22.84
C GLN A 240 36.51 -0.53 22.51
N LEU A 241 37.51 0.23 22.05
CA LEU A 241 37.27 1.58 21.57
C LEU A 241 36.34 1.61 20.34
N GLY A 242 36.57 0.73 19.36
CA GLY A 242 35.69 0.62 18.19
C GLY A 242 34.24 0.35 18.59
N LYS A 243 34.03 -0.51 19.58
CA LYS A 243 32.71 -0.79 20.16
C LYS A 243 32.11 0.44 20.85
N ASP A 244 32.87 1.15 21.67
CA ASP A 244 32.40 2.33 22.42
C ASP A 244 32.04 3.49 21.49
N ILE A 245 32.83 3.69 20.42
CA ILE A 245 32.55 4.69 19.39
C ILE A 245 31.28 4.33 18.61
N LEU A 246 31.13 3.08 18.17
CA LEU A 246 29.91 2.64 17.50
C LEU A 246 28.68 2.81 18.40
N ASN A 247 28.81 2.48 19.69
CA ASN A 247 27.75 2.69 20.68
C ASN A 247 27.35 4.17 20.81
N MET A 248 28.32 5.08 20.90
CA MET A 248 28.07 6.52 21.00
C MET A 248 27.38 7.06 19.74
N LEU A 249 27.85 6.66 18.56
CA LEU A 249 27.31 7.11 17.27
C LEU A 249 25.88 6.60 17.05
N VAL A 250 25.61 5.31 17.35
CA VAL A 250 24.26 4.74 17.26
C VAL A 250 23.34 5.37 18.30
N SER A 251 23.82 5.65 19.51
CA SER A 251 23.06 6.38 20.53
C SER A 251 22.65 7.78 20.06
N LEU A 252 23.60 8.53 19.48
CA LEU A 252 23.33 9.87 18.97
C LEU A 252 22.36 9.83 17.78
N TYR A 253 22.60 8.94 16.83
CA TYR A 253 21.74 8.75 15.67
C TYR A 253 20.30 8.40 16.10
N THR A 254 20.13 7.42 16.98
CA THR A 254 18.79 6.96 17.38
C THR A 254 18.01 8.09 18.07
N LYS A 255 18.68 8.85 18.94
CA LYS A 255 18.09 10.04 19.57
C LYS A 255 17.64 11.08 18.54
N MET A 256 18.54 11.51 17.64
CA MET A 256 18.22 12.52 16.62
C MET A 256 17.13 12.02 15.66
N ARG A 257 17.20 10.75 15.26
CA ARG A 257 16.24 10.16 14.32
C ARG A 257 14.85 10.10 14.92
N ASN A 258 14.71 9.78 16.20
CA ASN A 258 13.41 9.71 16.88
C ASN A 258 12.77 11.09 17.07
N GLN A 259 13.57 12.16 17.07
CA GLN A 259 13.12 13.56 17.13
C GLN A 259 12.82 14.16 15.76
N LEU A 260 13.11 13.44 14.67
CA LEU A 260 12.80 13.87 13.31
C LEU A 260 11.47 13.28 12.81
N PRO A 261 10.52 14.13 12.37
CA PRO A 261 9.25 13.66 11.82
C PRO A 261 9.46 12.87 10.54
N LEU A 262 8.72 11.77 10.40
CA LEU A 262 8.67 10.99 9.18
C LEU A 262 8.11 11.81 8.01
N ARG A 263 8.42 11.38 6.79
CA ARG A 263 7.88 11.98 5.57
C ARG A 263 6.34 11.93 5.60
N ARG A 264 5.70 13.11 5.62
CA ARG A 264 4.23 13.32 5.73
C ARG A 264 3.64 13.11 7.13
N ALA A 265 4.46 12.93 8.17
CA ALA A 265 3.98 12.91 9.55
C ALA A 265 4.02 14.33 10.16
N SER A 266 3.01 14.67 10.94
CA SER A 266 2.99 15.89 11.74
C SER A 266 3.83 15.74 13.01
N ARG A 267 3.80 14.56 13.64
CA ARG A 267 4.50 14.21 14.89
C ARG A 267 5.79 13.43 14.64
N THR A 268 6.70 13.49 15.61
CA THR A 268 7.95 12.72 15.63
C THR A 268 7.70 11.28 16.11
N PRO A 269 8.54 10.30 15.74
CA PRO A 269 8.46 8.96 16.29
C PRO A 269 8.42 8.91 17.82
N GLU A 270 9.25 9.72 18.49
CA GLU A 270 9.30 9.81 19.96
C GLU A 270 7.94 10.28 20.54
N THR A 271 7.40 11.39 20.04
CA THR A 271 6.12 11.92 20.51
C THR A 271 4.96 10.95 20.23
N VAL A 272 5.01 10.21 19.12
CA VAL A 272 4.00 9.18 18.81
C VAL A 272 4.05 8.04 19.82
N MET A 273 5.25 7.60 20.22
CA MET A 273 5.41 6.59 21.29
C MET A 273 4.96 7.10 22.66
N GLU A 274 5.30 8.34 23.02
CA GLU A 274 4.89 8.97 24.29
C GLU A 274 3.38 9.18 24.40
N THR A 275 2.72 9.54 23.29
CA THR A 275 1.25 9.68 23.25
C THR A 275 0.56 8.34 23.51
N GLY A 276 1.19 7.24 23.11
CA GLY A 276 0.63 5.89 23.24
C GLY A 276 -0.61 5.66 22.38
N SER A 277 -1.36 4.60 22.70
CA SER A 277 -2.63 4.26 22.07
C SER A 277 -3.65 3.89 23.12
N SER A 278 -4.93 4.10 22.83
CA SER A 278 -6.01 3.75 23.75
C SER A 278 -6.12 2.23 23.91
N ASP A 279 -6.66 1.79 25.05
CA ASP A 279 -6.87 0.36 25.31
C ASP A 279 -7.77 -0.31 24.27
N ARG A 280 -8.76 0.44 23.73
CA ARG A 280 -9.62 -0.03 22.65
C ARG A 280 -8.84 -0.31 21.36
N GLU A 281 -7.92 0.58 21.00
CA GLU A 281 -7.06 0.40 19.82
C GLU A 281 -6.08 -0.77 20.01
N ARG A 282 -5.50 -0.90 21.22
CA ARG A 282 -4.61 -2.01 21.57
C ARG A 282 -5.34 -3.35 21.52
N GLU A 283 -6.55 -3.45 22.07
CA GLU A 283 -7.32 -4.69 22.06
C GLU A 283 -7.77 -5.07 20.63
N HIS A 284 -8.18 -4.10 19.82
CA HIS A 284 -8.48 -4.31 18.41
C HIS A 284 -7.25 -4.82 17.65
N GLU A 285 -6.08 -4.21 17.87
CA GLU A 285 -4.84 -4.64 17.23
C GLU A 285 -4.39 -6.03 17.71
N LYS A 286 -4.55 -6.34 18.99
CA LYS A 286 -4.26 -7.67 19.55
C LYS A 286 -5.10 -8.76 18.89
N LYS A 287 -6.42 -8.56 18.79
CA LYS A 287 -7.33 -9.49 18.08
C LYS A 287 -6.93 -9.68 16.62
N ARG A 288 -6.50 -8.61 15.94
CA ARG A 288 -6.02 -8.69 14.56
C ARG A 288 -4.72 -9.48 14.44
N ILE A 289 -3.75 -9.28 15.33
CA ILE A 289 -2.48 -10.02 15.34
C ILE A 289 -2.76 -11.53 15.51
N LEU A 290 -3.68 -11.87 16.41
CA LEU A 290 -4.13 -13.25 16.62
C LEU A 290 -4.84 -13.81 15.37
N ALA A 291 -5.80 -13.08 14.79
CA ALA A 291 -6.48 -13.49 13.56
C ALA A 291 -5.49 -13.66 12.38
N HIS A 292 -4.44 -12.84 12.30
CA HIS A 292 -3.40 -12.99 11.30
C HIS A 292 -2.57 -14.27 11.50
N LYS A 293 -2.23 -14.60 12.75
CA LYS A 293 -1.57 -15.86 13.12
C LYS A 293 -2.45 -17.06 12.75
N GLU A 294 -3.74 -16.99 13.01
CA GLU A 294 -4.73 -18.02 12.67
C GLU A 294 -4.97 -18.16 11.16
N SER A 295 -4.95 -17.05 10.40
CA SER A 295 -5.10 -17.07 8.92
C SER A 295 -3.96 -17.76 8.17
N LYS A 296 -2.87 -18.10 8.88
CA LYS A 296 -1.75 -18.89 8.36
C LYS A 296 -1.88 -20.39 8.67
N ILE A 297 -2.98 -20.82 9.29
CA ILE A 297 -3.41 -22.22 9.29
C ILE A 297 -3.88 -22.53 7.85
N PRO A 298 -3.43 -23.62 7.21
CA PRO A 298 -3.68 -23.86 5.78
C PRO A 298 -5.18 -23.78 5.46
N SER A 299 -5.57 -22.78 4.68
CA SER A 299 -6.92 -22.71 4.13
C SER A 299 -7.15 -23.84 3.12
N GLY A 300 -8.40 -24.24 2.87
CA GLY A 300 -8.72 -25.26 1.85
C GLY A 300 -8.14 -24.94 0.46
N GLN A 301 -7.97 -23.66 0.12
CA GLN A 301 -7.32 -23.24 -1.13
C GLN A 301 -5.83 -23.52 -1.18
N GLU A 302 -5.12 -23.55 -0.05
CA GLU A 302 -3.70 -23.93 -0.05
C GLU A 302 -3.55 -25.43 -0.33
N GLN A 303 -4.46 -26.24 0.21
CA GLN A 303 -4.48 -27.67 -0.08
C GLN A 303 -4.76 -27.94 -1.56
N GLU A 304 -5.73 -27.23 -2.16
CA GLU A 304 -5.99 -27.36 -3.61
C GLU A 304 -4.75 -27.04 -4.49
N LYS A 305 -3.94 -26.06 -4.10
CA LYS A 305 -2.70 -25.74 -4.82
C LYS A 305 -1.65 -26.84 -4.68
N LEU A 306 -1.54 -27.43 -3.50
CA LEU A 306 -0.65 -28.57 -3.24
C LEU A 306 -1.13 -29.81 -4.01
N ASP A 307 -2.43 -30.08 -4.02
CA ASP A 307 -3.03 -31.19 -4.76
C ASP A 307 -2.74 -31.07 -6.26
N CYS A 308 -2.83 -29.88 -6.84
CA CYS A 308 -2.41 -29.64 -8.23
C CYS A 308 -0.91 -29.93 -8.46
N LEU A 309 -0.04 -29.52 -7.52
CA LEU A 309 1.39 -29.81 -7.61
C LEU A 309 1.66 -31.32 -7.56
N TYR A 310 1.08 -32.02 -6.58
CA TYR A 310 1.24 -33.46 -6.43
C TYR A 310 0.66 -34.22 -7.63
N ALA A 311 -0.46 -33.77 -8.19
CA ALA A 311 -1.05 -34.34 -9.39
C ALA A 311 -0.09 -34.25 -10.58
N VAL A 312 0.59 -33.10 -10.78
CA VAL A 312 1.59 -32.93 -11.84
C VAL A 312 2.80 -33.84 -11.63
N ILE A 313 3.32 -33.90 -10.40
CA ILE A 313 4.48 -34.74 -10.06
C ILE A 313 4.16 -36.21 -10.33
N LYS A 314 2.98 -36.67 -9.90
CA LYS A 314 2.53 -38.05 -10.09
C LYS A 314 2.24 -38.36 -11.57
N GLN A 315 1.54 -37.48 -12.27
CA GLN A 315 1.17 -37.68 -13.67
C GLN A 315 2.41 -37.77 -14.58
N HIS A 316 3.42 -36.96 -14.29
CA HIS A 316 4.65 -36.91 -15.07
C HIS A 316 5.79 -37.66 -14.40
N ASP A 317 5.58 -38.50 -13.39
CA ASP A 317 6.62 -39.32 -12.75
C ASP A 317 7.94 -38.54 -12.52
N LEU A 318 7.84 -37.38 -11.89
CA LEU A 318 8.97 -36.49 -11.66
C LEU A 318 9.79 -36.98 -10.46
N LEU A 319 11.06 -37.28 -10.67
CA LEU A 319 12.00 -37.59 -9.59
C LEU A 319 12.45 -36.28 -8.91
N ILE A 320 12.09 -36.11 -7.64
CA ILE A 320 12.34 -34.90 -6.85
C ILE A 320 12.89 -35.31 -5.48
N ASP A 321 13.99 -34.69 -5.05
CA ASP A 321 14.54 -34.87 -3.70
C ASP A 321 13.72 -34.11 -2.63
N ASP A 322 13.82 -34.51 -1.37
CA ASP A 322 13.04 -33.95 -0.27
C ASP A 322 13.20 -32.42 -0.11
N ALA A 323 14.40 -31.88 -0.37
CA ALA A 323 14.64 -30.45 -0.26
C ALA A 323 13.97 -29.67 -1.40
N SER A 324 14.04 -30.20 -2.62
CA SER A 324 13.34 -29.65 -3.79
C SER A 324 11.82 -29.77 -3.65
N MET A 325 11.32 -30.85 -3.05
CA MET A 325 9.89 -31.05 -2.79
C MET A 325 9.35 -29.99 -1.82
N LYS A 326 10.02 -29.81 -0.66
CA LYS A 326 9.65 -28.74 0.30
C LYS A 326 9.69 -27.36 -0.34
N ARG A 327 10.69 -27.08 -1.18
CA ARG A 327 10.77 -25.81 -1.91
C ARG A 327 9.63 -25.64 -2.92
N ALA A 328 9.25 -26.70 -3.62
CA ALA A 328 8.14 -26.68 -4.56
C ALA A 328 6.80 -26.39 -3.87
N GLU A 329 6.53 -27.04 -2.73
CA GLU A 329 5.34 -26.81 -1.91
C GLU A 329 5.25 -25.36 -1.42
N LEU A 330 6.38 -24.79 -0.96
CA LEU A 330 6.43 -23.39 -0.56
C LEU A 330 6.19 -22.46 -1.75
N THR A 331 6.80 -22.76 -2.90
CA THR A 331 6.74 -21.89 -4.08
C THR A 331 5.36 -21.87 -4.73
N VAL A 332 4.67 -23.02 -4.80
CA VAL A 332 3.35 -23.12 -5.45
C VAL A 332 2.29 -22.31 -4.71
N LYS A 333 2.38 -22.22 -3.38
CA LYS A 333 1.44 -21.44 -2.54
C LYS A 333 1.39 -19.96 -2.91
N HIS A 334 2.48 -19.41 -3.43
CA HIS A 334 2.59 -17.99 -3.82
C HIS A 334 1.96 -17.64 -5.17
N HIS A 335 1.50 -18.64 -5.93
CA HIS A 335 0.90 -18.41 -7.25
C HIS A 335 -0.63 -18.52 -7.19
N SER A 336 -1.31 -17.89 -8.15
CA SER A 336 -2.77 -17.98 -8.27
C SER A 336 -3.17 -19.41 -8.69
N LEU A 337 -4.29 -19.91 -8.16
CA LEU A 337 -4.83 -21.20 -8.59
C LEU A 337 -5.13 -21.24 -10.11
N PRO A 338 -5.67 -20.18 -10.74
CA PRO A 338 -5.79 -20.09 -12.20
C PRO A 338 -4.46 -20.26 -12.94
N ALA A 339 -3.39 -19.59 -12.48
CA ALA A 339 -2.07 -19.71 -13.08
C ALA A 339 -1.51 -21.13 -12.98
N ILE A 340 -1.69 -21.79 -11.83
CA ILE A 340 -1.28 -23.19 -11.61
C ILE A 340 -2.01 -24.13 -12.59
N ARG A 341 -3.34 -24.01 -12.71
CA ARG A 341 -4.14 -24.84 -13.63
C ARG A 341 -3.79 -24.59 -15.10
N LYS A 342 -3.50 -23.36 -15.50
CA LYS A 342 -3.00 -23.04 -16.85
C LYS A 342 -1.61 -23.63 -17.09
N THR A 343 -0.75 -23.60 -16.06
CA THR A 343 0.60 -24.17 -16.09
C THR A 343 0.56 -25.66 -16.29
N GLU A 344 -0.29 -26.39 -15.56
CA GLU A 344 -0.47 -27.84 -15.73
C GLU A 344 -0.74 -28.20 -17.20
N ARG A 345 -1.69 -27.52 -17.84
CA ARG A 345 -2.04 -27.74 -19.26
C ARG A 345 -0.87 -27.39 -20.19
N ALA A 346 -0.16 -26.30 -19.93
CA ALA A 346 0.97 -25.86 -20.74
C ALA A 346 2.19 -26.78 -20.59
N PHE A 347 2.45 -27.26 -19.37
CA PHE A 347 3.52 -28.18 -19.03
C PHE A 347 3.30 -29.54 -19.69
N SER A 348 2.10 -30.12 -19.58
CA SER A 348 1.75 -31.37 -20.26
C SER A 348 1.95 -31.28 -21.78
N LYS A 349 1.56 -30.17 -22.40
CA LYS A 349 1.84 -29.91 -23.84
C LYS A 349 3.34 -29.78 -24.13
N ALA A 350 4.11 -29.17 -23.23
CA ALA A 350 5.53 -28.95 -23.42
C ALA A 350 6.36 -30.24 -23.29
N VAL A 351 6.04 -31.09 -22.30
CA VAL A 351 6.66 -32.40 -22.07
C VAL A 351 6.36 -33.36 -23.21
N ASN A 352 5.11 -33.41 -23.69
CA ASN A 352 4.74 -34.24 -24.83
C ASN A 352 5.52 -33.89 -26.11
N ARG A 353 5.94 -32.62 -26.25
CA ARG A 353 6.74 -32.18 -27.40
C ARG A 353 8.23 -32.49 -27.25
N LYS A 354 8.79 -32.35 -26.04
CA LYS A 354 10.18 -32.67 -25.75
C LYS A 354 10.33 -33.18 -24.32
N GLN A 355 10.88 -34.39 -24.18
CA GLN A 355 11.03 -35.07 -22.89
C GLN A 355 12.07 -34.43 -21.97
N ASP A 356 13.04 -33.67 -22.49
CA ASP A 356 14.03 -32.91 -21.70
C ASP A 356 13.39 -31.84 -20.79
N ARG A 357 12.16 -31.42 -21.11
CA ARG A 357 11.36 -30.47 -20.32
C ARG A 357 10.63 -31.11 -19.14
N LYS A 358 10.72 -32.43 -18.98
CA LYS A 358 10.08 -33.23 -17.92
C LYS A 358 10.83 -33.06 -16.59
N ASN A 359 10.82 -31.85 -16.05
CA ASN A 359 11.43 -31.55 -14.76
C ASN A 359 10.70 -30.41 -14.03
N ILE A 360 10.81 -30.39 -12.70
CA ILE A 360 10.07 -29.47 -11.85
C ILE A 360 10.49 -28.00 -12.05
N ALA A 361 11.77 -27.74 -12.38
CA ALA A 361 12.25 -26.39 -12.63
C ALA A 361 11.59 -25.77 -13.87
N TYR A 362 11.35 -26.57 -14.92
CA TYR A 362 10.67 -26.14 -16.13
C TYR A 362 9.18 -25.85 -15.88
N PHE A 363 8.51 -26.66 -15.05
CA PHE A 363 7.14 -26.38 -14.58
C PHE A 363 7.05 -25.00 -13.91
N PHE A 364 7.93 -24.71 -12.96
CA PHE A 364 7.94 -23.40 -12.30
C PHE A 364 8.36 -22.25 -13.23
N GLY A 365 9.16 -22.52 -14.26
CA GLY A 365 9.46 -21.56 -15.32
C GLY A 365 8.21 -21.14 -16.11
N ILE A 366 7.36 -22.10 -16.49
CA ILE A 366 6.06 -21.82 -17.12
C ILE A 366 5.14 -21.08 -16.16
N LEU A 367 5.06 -21.54 -14.91
CA LEU A 367 4.19 -20.94 -13.88
C LEU A 367 4.49 -19.46 -13.67
N LYS A 368 5.77 -19.12 -13.58
CA LYS A 368 6.23 -17.74 -13.44
C LYS A 368 5.80 -16.86 -14.62
N ASN A 369 5.91 -17.37 -15.85
CA ASN A 369 5.54 -16.62 -17.05
C ASN A 369 4.02 -16.40 -17.12
N ILE A 370 3.23 -17.45 -16.87
CA ILE A 370 1.76 -17.36 -16.88
C ILE A 370 1.26 -16.41 -15.78
N GLN A 371 1.83 -16.48 -14.58
CA GLN A 371 1.47 -15.57 -13.49
C GLN A 371 1.79 -14.10 -13.85
N GLN A 372 2.93 -13.86 -14.50
CA GLN A 372 3.34 -12.53 -14.95
C GLN A 372 2.38 -11.99 -16.02
N GLU A 373 1.97 -12.82 -16.98
CA GLU A 373 0.98 -12.45 -18.00
C GLU A 373 -0.38 -12.10 -17.37
N GLU A 374 -0.84 -12.87 -16.38
CA GLU A 374 -2.08 -12.55 -15.65
C GLU A 374 -1.96 -11.22 -14.89
N ASP A 375 -0.86 -10.98 -14.19
CA ASP A 375 -0.63 -9.73 -13.45
C ASP A 375 -0.57 -8.51 -14.40
N ASP A 376 0.10 -8.67 -15.55
CA ASP A 376 0.21 -7.63 -16.57
C ASP A 376 -1.15 -7.31 -17.19
N GLN A 377 -1.98 -8.33 -17.42
CA GLN A 377 -3.34 -8.14 -17.93
C GLN A 377 -4.21 -7.39 -16.92
N VAL A 378 -4.20 -7.78 -15.64
CA VAL A 378 -4.94 -7.07 -14.57
C VAL A 378 -4.50 -5.62 -14.47
N TYR A 379 -3.20 -5.34 -14.56
CA TYR A 379 -2.69 -3.98 -14.51
C TYR A 379 -3.08 -3.16 -15.75
N LYS A 380 -3.10 -3.79 -16.92
CA LYS A 380 -3.57 -3.17 -18.16
C LYS A 380 -5.04 -2.79 -18.05
N ASP A 381 -5.88 -3.68 -17.52
CA ASP A 381 -7.31 -3.43 -17.33
C ASP A 381 -7.55 -2.28 -16.35
N TYR A 382 -6.79 -2.24 -15.24
CA TYR A 382 -6.78 -1.09 -14.32
C TYR A 382 -6.41 0.24 -15.03
N CYS A 383 -5.39 0.22 -15.90
CA CYS A 383 -5.01 1.41 -16.64
C CYS A 383 -6.10 1.85 -17.62
N ARG A 384 -6.73 0.89 -18.32
CA ARG A 384 -7.85 1.14 -19.24
C ARG A 384 -9.03 1.78 -18.54
N GLU A 385 -9.41 1.24 -17.38
CA GLU A 385 -10.49 1.81 -16.57
C GLU A 385 -10.27 3.29 -16.23
N LYS A 386 -9.01 3.69 -16.06
CA LYS A 386 -8.66 5.02 -15.59
C LYS A 386 -8.38 6.03 -16.70
N TYR A 387 -7.75 5.59 -17.80
CA TYR A 387 -7.15 6.50 -18.79
C TYR A 387 -7.36 6.07 -20.25
N GLU A 388 -8.22 5.08 -20.52
CA GLU A 388 -8.60 4.77 -21.89
C GLU A 388 -9.38 5.95 -22.49
N TYR A 389 -8.83 6.53 -23.55
CA TYR A 389 -9.34 7.78 -24.12
C TYR A 389 -10.80 7.65 -24.60
N LEU A 390 -11.13 6.55 -25.29
CA LEU A 390 -12.48 6.32 -25.81
C LEU A 390 -13.51 6.14 -24.69
N ARG A 391 -13.12 5.46 -23.61
CA ARG A 391 -13.97 5.29 -22.44
C ARG A 391 -14.22 6.63 -21.74
N MET A 392 -13.17 7.41 -21.49
CA MET A 392 -13.32 8.74 -20.89
C MET A 392 -14.21 9.68 -21.73
N LEU A 393 -14.13 9.59 -23.07
CA LEU A 393 -15.04 10.33 -23.97
C LEU A 393 -16.50 9.87 -23.83
N ASN A 394 -16.73 8.57 -23.75
CA ASN A 394 -18.08 8.02 -23.59
C ASN A 394 -18.68 8.38 -22.24
N ASP A 395 -17.89 8.30 -21.17
CA ASP A 395 -18.32 8.68 -19.82
C ASP A 395 -18.63 10.18 -19.75
N ALA A 396 -17.77 11.03 -20.32
CA ALA A 396 -18.04 12.48 -20.40
C ALA A 396 -19.29 12.80 -21.24
N ARG A 397 -19.52 12.08 -22.35
CA ARG A 397 -20.76 12.22 -23.15
C ARG A 397 -21.99 11.76 -22.38
N GLN A 398 -21.91 10.67 -21.63
CA GLN A 398 -23.02 10.22 -20.78
C GLN A 398 -23.28 11.20 -19.64
N GLU A 399 -22.24 11.74 -19.01
CA GLU A 399 -22.37 12.72 -17.96
C GLU A 399 -22.92 14.05 -18.49
N GLN A 400 -22.51 14.47 -19.70
CA GLN A 400 -23.06 15.63 -20.37
C GLN A 400 -24.52 15.41 -20.77
N LYS A 401 -24.90 14.22 -21.25
CA LYS A 401 -26.29 13.82 -21.48
C LYS A 401 -27.12 13.84 -20.19
N ARG A 402 -26.55 13.35 -19.08
CA ARG A 402 -27.17 13.40 -17.73
C ARG A 402 -27.36 14.83 -17.24
N LYS A 403 -26.40 15.71 -17.51
CA LYS A 403 -26.48 17.15 -17.18
C LYS A 403 -27.39 17.94 -18.12
N SER A 404 -27.55 17.50 -19.37
CA SER A 404 -28.42 18.15 -20.37
C SER A 404 -29.86 17.63 -20.37
N LEU A 405 -30.16 16.56 -19.62
CA LEU A 405 -31.53 16.11 -19.41
C LEU A 405 -32.26 17.20 -18.63
N LYS A 406 -33.21 17.86 -19.29
CA LYS A 406 -34.13 18.78 -18.61
C LYS A 406 -34.87 17.98 -17.53
N PRO A 407 -34.92 18.47 -16.28
CA PRO A 407 -35.62 17.76 -15.21
C PRO A 407 -37.08 17.56 -15.60
N SER A 408 -37.52 16.30 -15.55
CA SER A 408 -38.89 15.90 -15.89
C SER A 408 -39.46 15.06 -14.75
N ILE A 409 -40.79 15.03 -14.68
CA ILE A 409 -41.51 14.26 -13.66
C ILE A 409 -41.19 12.75 -13.77
N ALA A 410 -41.04 12.24 -15.00
CA ALA A 410 -40.64 10.86 -15.23
C ALA A 410 -39.27 10.52 -14.62
N LEU A 411 -38.28 11.41 -14.77
CA LEU A 411 -36.93 11.22 -14.21
C LEU A 411 -36.91 11.22 -12.68
N VAL A 412 -37.74 12.07 -12.04
CA VAL A 412 -37.89 12.10 -10.58
C VAL A 412 -38.48 10.78 -10.07
N VAL A 413 -39.51 10.27 -10.74
CA VAL A 413 -40.15 8.99 -10.38
C VAL A 413 -39.20 7.81 -10.60
N GLU A 414 -38.44 7.79 -11.69
CA GLU A 414 -37.44 6.74 -11.98
C GLU A 414 -36.27 6.74 -10.97
N MET A 415 -35.82 7.92 -10.55
CA MET A 415 -34.76 8.04 -9.55
C MET A 415 -35.23 7.60 -8.16
N ALA A 416 -36.45 7.95 -7.77
CA ALA A 416 -37.08 7.46 -6.53
C ALA A 416 -37.21 5.93 -6.54
N LEU A 417 -37.68 5.35 -7.65
CA LEU A 417 -37.76 3.90 -7.84
C LEU A 417 -36.41 3.20 -7.68
N THR A 418 -35.34 3.80 -8.20
CA THR A 418 -33.99 3.23 -8.14
C THR A 418 -33.35 3.39 -6.75
N ALA A 419 -33.70 4.46 -6.03
CA ALA A 419 -33.16 4.77 -4.71
C ALA A 419 -33.75 3.89 -3.60
N ILE A 420 -35.01 3.48 -3.72
CA ILE A 420 -35.68 2.62 -2.73
C ILE A 420 -34.96 1.28 -2.61
N GLY A 421 -34.45 0.98 -1.41
CA GLY A 421 -33.71 -0.25 -1.12
C GLY A 421 -32.19 -0.17 -1.33
N GLN A 422 -31.65 0.99 -1.70
CA GLN A 422 -30.20 1.24 -1.76
C GLN A 422 -29.64 1.65 -0.38
N SER A 423 -28.31 1.70 -0.24
CA SER A 423 -27.64 2.17 0.99
C SER A 423 -27.97 3.64 1.30
N GLU A 424 -27.95 4.03 2.59
CA GLU A 424 -28.23 5.38 3.08
C GLU A 424 -27.51 6.49 2.30
N THR A 425 -26.19 6.34 2.08
CA THR A 425 -25.39 7.32 1.30
C THR A 425 -25.86 7.53 -0.15
N LEU A 426 -26.43 6.51 -0.79
CA LEU A 426 -26.95 6.61 -2.16
C LEU A 426 -28.36 7.21 -2.16
N GLN A 427 -29.14 6.97 -1.10
CA GLN A 427 -30.44 7.60 -0.92
C GLN A 427 -30.29 9.11 -0.67
N ASP A 428 -29.30 9.54 0.11
CA ASP A 428 -29.02 10.97 0.36
C ASP A 428 -28.70 11.73 -0.92
N VAL A 429 -27.84 11.17 -1.77
CA VAL A 429 -27.51 11.76 -3.08
C VAL A 429 -28.74 11.82 -3.99
N ALA A 430 -29.59 10.79 -3.96
CA ALA A 430 -30.83 10.77 -4.73
C ALA A 430 -31.84 11.81 -4.22
N ILE A 431 -31.95 12.00 -2.90
CA ILE A 431 -32.81 13.02 -2.26
C ILE A 431 -32.37 14.42 -2.68
N GLU A 432 -31.07 14.72 -2.60
CA GLU A 432 -30.50 16.01 -3.00
C GLU A 432 -30.82 16.30 -4.47
N LYS A 433 -30.59 15.32 -5.34
CA LYS A 433 -30.82 15.48 -6.79
C LYS A 433 -32.30 15.57 -7.16
N CYS A 434 -33.17 14.76 -6.55
CA CYS A 434 -34.62 14.84 -6.75
C CYS A 434 -35.16 16.19 -6.29
N SER A 435 -34.63 16.73 -5.20
CA SER A 435 -35.03 18.05 -4.69
C SER A 435 -34.63 19.18 -5.64
N GLU A 436 -33.42 19.16 -6.20
CA GLU A 436 -32.99 20.12 -7.24
C GLU A 436 -33.88 20.06 -8.49
N TRP A 437 -34.19 18.86 -8.96
CA TRP A 437 -35.03 18.66 -10.14
C TRP A 437 -36.47 19.10 -9.90
N LEU A 438 -37.05 18.76 -8.74
CA LEU A 438 -38.37 19.22 -8.35
C LEU A 438 -38.43 20.74 -8.27
N ASN A 439 -37.43 21.40 -7.67
CA ASN A 439 -37.35 22.87 -7.64
C ASN A 439 -37.38 23.47 -9.04
N THR A 440 -36.57 22.93 -9.96
CA THR A 440 -36.54 23.41 -11.35
C THR A 440 -37.90 23.19 -12.05
N ILE A 441 -38.59 22.09 -11.75
CA ILE A 441 -39.92 21.79 -12.29
C ILE A 441 -40.97 22.75 -11.69
N PHE A 442 -40.93 23.03 -10.38
CA PHE A 442 -41.81 23.98 -9.71
C PHE A 442 -41.61 25.40 -10.23
N ASP A 443 -40.37 25.86 -10.40
CA ASP A 443 -40.06 27.19 -10.97
C ASP A 443 -40.63 27.39 -12.38
N SER A 444 -40.86 26.30 -13.11
CA SER A 444 -41.44 26.31 -14.46
C SER A 444 -42.97 26.09 -14.50
N ALA A 445 -43.61 25.77 -13.36
CA ALA A 445 -45.03 25.42 -13.27
C ALA A 445 -45.82 26.48 -12.49
N LYS A 446 -46.99 26.88 -13.01
CA LYS A 446 -47.82 27.94 -12.39
C LYS A 446 -48.42 27.58 -11.02
N TYR A 447 -48.51 26.29 -10.66
CA TYR A 447 -49.14 25.82 -9.41
C TYR A 447 -48.54 24.48 -8.95
N GLY A 448 -48.10 24.41 -7.69
CA GLY A 448 -47.53 23.18 -7.13
C GLY A 448 -48.48 21.97 -7.09
N ALA A 449 -49.79 22.20 -7.01
CA ALA A 449 -50.81 21.15 -7.10
C ALA A 449 -50.79 20.41 -8.45
N THR A 450 -50.44 21.09 -9.53
CA THR A 450 -50.33 20.50 -10.87
C THR A 450 -49.14 19.55 -10.97
N VAL A 451 -48.01 19.88 -10.33
CA VAL A 451 -46.82 19.02 -10.28
C VAL A 451 -47.12 17.76 -9.48
N LYS A 452 -47.78 17.90 -8.32
CA LYS A 452 -48.21 16.77 -7.49
C LYS A 452 -49.10 15.78 -8.24
N LYS A 453 -50.11 16.30 -8.96
CA LYS A 453 -51.03 15.48 -9.76
C LYS A 453 -50.31 14.71 -10.87
N ARG A 454 -49.41 15.38 -11.60
CA ARG A 454 -48.63 14.75 -12.68
C ARG A 454 -47.69 13.65 -12.17
N ILE A 455 -47.13 13.78 -10.97
CA ILE A 455 -46.33 12.71 -10.35
C ILE A 455 -47.22 11.50 -10.03
N GLN A 456 -48.42 11.72 -9.49
CA GLN A 456 -49.38 10.64 -9.21
C GLN A 456 -49.83 9.94 -10.50
N GLU A 457 -50.14 10.72 -11.55
CA GLU A 457 -50.48 10.20 -12.89
C GLU A 457 -49.32 9.34 -13.44
N GLN A 458 -48.08 9.83 -13.37
CA GLN A 458 -46.89 9.11 -13.85
C GLN A 458 -46.64 7.79 -13.09
N ILE A 459 -46.83 7.76 -11.77
CA ILE A 459 -46.73 6.53 -10.97
C ILE A 459 -47.90 5.58 -11.30
N GLY A 460 -49.09 6.13 -11.52
CA GLY A 460 -50.29 5.39 -11.92
C GLY A 460 -50.11 4.64 -13.23
N GLU A 461 -49.55 5.30 -14.23
CA GLU A 461 -49.29 4.78 -15.59
C GLU A 461 -48.24 3.65 -15.65
N MET A 462 -47.45 3.43 -14.60
CA MET A 462 -46.46 2.35 -14.54
C MET A 462 -47.13 0.99 -14.28
N GLY A 463 -47.73 0.39 -15.32
CA GLY A 463 -48.46 -0.88 -15.26
C GLY A 463 -47.64 -2.10 -14.82
N TYR A 464 -46.31 -2.00 -14.83
CA TYR A 464 -45.38 -3.08 -14.43
C TYR A 464 -45.08 -3.10 -12.92
N LEU A 465 -45.56 -2.12 -12.15
CA LEU A 465 -45.34 -2.02 -10.70
C LEU A 465 -46.54 -2.51 -9.90
N THR A 466 -46.28 -3.23 -8.80
CA THR A 466 -47.31 -3.60 -7.82
C THR A 466 -47.82 -2.38 -7.06
N PHE A 467 -49.04 -2.46 -6.51
CA PHE A 467 -49.63 -1.39 -5.71
C PHE A 467 -48.72 -0.95 -4.55
N SER A 468 -48.17 -1.91 -3.80
CA SER A 468 -47.23 -1.65 -2.70
C SER A 468 -45.95 -0.93 -3.14
N LYS A 469 -45.41 -1.23 -4.34
CA LYS A 469 -44.24 -0.51 -4.87
C LYS A 469 -44.60 0.91 -5.33
N LYS A 470 -45.79 1.11 -5.91
CA LYS A 470 -46.28 2.47 -6.26
C LYS A 470 -46.46 3.34 -5.02
N GLU A 471 -47.00 2.76 -3.95
CA GLU A 471 -47.16 3.43 -2.66
C GLU A 471 -45.81 3.78 -2.02
N ALA A 472 -44.83 2.86 -2.02
CA ALA A 472 -43.50 3.14 -1.50
C ALA A 472 -42.78 4.28 -2.24
N VAL A 473 -42.93 4.35 -3.58
CA VAL A 473 -42.38 5.45 -4.40
C VAL A 473 -43.05 6.77 -4.08
N TRP A 474 -44.36 6.75 -3.90
CA TRP A 474 -45.11 7.93 -3.52
C TRP A 474 -44.67 8.46 -2.15
N GLU A 475 -44.63 7.61 -1.13
CA GLU A 475 -44.22 7.97 0.23
C GLU A 475 -42.77 8.47 0.29
N TRP A 476 -41.89 7.98 -0.59
CA TRP A 476 -40.51 8.47 -0.69
C TRP A 476 -40.44 9.89 -1.29
N ILE A 477 -41.30 10.22 -2.26
CA ILE A 477 -41.30 11.53 -2.96
C ILE A 477 -42.06 12.60 -2.15
N VAL A 478 -43.12 12.23 -1.41
CA VAL A 478 -43.99 13.17 -0.67
C VAL A 478 -43.23 14.15 0.24
N PRO A 479 -42.23 13.73 1.04
CA PRO A 479 -41.44 14.65 1.86
C PRO A 479 -40.75 15.74 1.03
N LEU A 480 -40.27 15.40 -0.17
CA LEU A 480 -39.56 16.33 -1.07
C LEU A 480 -40.50 17.36 -1.68
N LEU A 481 -41.78 17.03 -1.86
CA LEU A 481 -42.82 17.94 -2.35
C LEU A 481 -43.23 18.96 -1.27
N ASN A 482 -43.30 18.53 0.00
CA ASN A 482 -43.72 19.38 1.12
C ASN A 482 -42.67 20.43 1.51
N VAL A 483 -41.38 20.13 1.32
CA VAL A 483 -40.28 21.10 1.55
C VAL A 483 -40.34 22.25 0.53
N ASN A 484 -40.75 21.96 -0.70
CA ASN A 484 -40.76 22.94 -1.79
C ASN A 484 -42.07 23.76 -1.84
N ALA A 485 -43.21 23.20 -1.40
CA ALA A 485 -44.48 23.93 -1.30
C ALA A 485 -44.46 25.09 -0.27
N LYS A 486 -43.61 25.02 0.77
CA LYS A 486 -43.44 26.10 1.76
C LYS A 486 -42.72 27.35 1.22
N LYS A 487 -42.06 27.27 0.05
CA LYS A 487 -41.41 28.43 -0.59
C LYS A 487 -42.40 29.32 -1.35
N GLU A 488 -43.52 28.78 -1.84
CA GLU A 488 -44.56 29.58 -2.52
C GLU A 488 -45.53 30.25 -1.54
N SER A 489 -45.66 29.77 -0.30
CA SER A 489 -46.64 30.31 0.67
C SER A 489 -46.21 31.58 1.42
N VAL A 490 -45.06 32.19 1.07
CA VAL A 490 -44.57 33.43 1.72
C VAL A 490 -44.84 34.69 0.87
N THR A 491 -45.55 34.56 -0.25
CA THR A 491 -46.01 35.71 -1.05
C THR A 491 -47.52 35.66 -1.26
N SER A 492 -48.28 36.12 -0.27
CA SER A 492 -49.40 37.07 -0.46
C SER A 492 -50.28 37.19 0.80
N PHE A 493 -50.52 38.46 1.16
CA PHE A 493 -51.54 39.03 2.06
C PHE A 493 -51.08 39.44 3.47
N LEU A 494 -50.75 40.76 3.52
CA LEU A 494 -50.58 41.70 4.64
C LEU A 494 -49.38 41.50 5.58
#